data_AF-A0A8T5ZRV9-F1
#
_entry.id   AF-A0A8T5ZRV9-F1
#
_cell.length_a   1.000
_cell.length_b   1.000
_cell.length_c   1.000
_cell.angle_alpha   90.00
_cell.angle_beta   90.00
_cell.angle_gamma   90.00
#
_symmetry.space_group_name_H-M   'P 1'
#
loop_
_entity.id
_entity.type
_entity.pdbx_description
1 polymer ?
#
loop_
_entity_poly.entity_id
_entity_poly.type
_entity_poly.pdbx_seq_one_letter_code
_entity_poly.pdbx_strand_id
1 'polypeptide(L)'
;VSVPVKAIWADPKEVHDAGGISVGDRWKALANALNIPLDQLSARINANPKGRFIYLARQVNPDMADYIKKLKLPGIHLREESRRYYPSGEVTAHLIGFTNVDSQGIEGVEKSFDKWLTGQPGERIVRKDRYGRVIEDISSTDSQAAHNLALSIDERLQALVYRELNNAVAFNKAESGSAVLVDVNTGEVLAMANSPSYNPNNLSGTPKEAMRNRTITDVFEPGSTVKPMVVMTALQRGVVRENSVLNTIPYRINGHEIKDVARYSELTLTGVLQKSSNVGVSKLALAMPSS
;
A
#
# COMPACT_ATOMS: atom_id res chain seq x y z
N VAL A 1 -8.47 -8.15 -5.44
CA VAL A 1 -9.82 -8.64 -5.82
C VAL A 1 -10.81 -8.38 -4.69
N SER A 2 -12.10 -8.21 -4.98
CA SER A 2 -13.14 -8.04 -3.95
C SER A 2 -13.79 -9.40 -3.67
N VAL A 3 -13.84 -9.80 -2.41
CA VAL A 3 -14.46 -11.05 -1.95
C VAL A 3 -15.73 -10.74 -1.13
N PRO A 4 -16.81 -11.52 -1.31
CA PRO A 4 -18.03 -11.35 -0.52
C PRO A 4 -17.78 -11.78 0.92
N VAL A 5 -18.20 -10.93 1.86
CA VAL A 5 -18.12 -11.15 3.31
C VAL A 5 -19.40 -10.62 3.95
N LYS A 6 -19.58 -10.83 5.25
CA LYS A 6 -20.75 -10.30 5.95
C LYS A 6 -20.34 -9.43 7.13
N ALA A 7 -21.15 -8.44 7.46
CA ALA A 7 -21.14 -7.80 8.76
C ALA A 7 -22.25 -8.37 9.62
N ILE A 8 -21.98 -8.42 10.93
CA ILE A 8 -22.93 -8.78 11.96
C ILE A 8 -23.29 -7.51 12.70
N TRP A 9 -24.59 -7.22 12.76
CA TRP A 9 -25.10 -6.05 13.45
C TRP A 9 -26.29 -6.42 14.33
N ALA A 10 -26.56 -5.61 15.33
CA ALA A 10 -27.70 -5.77 16.21
C ALA A 10 -28.69 -4.61 16.08
N ASP A 11 -29.97 -4.91 16.24
CA ASP A 11 -31.03 -3.95 16.59
C ASP A 11 -31.27 -4.02 18.11
N PRO A 12 -30.67 -3.12 18.91
CA PRO A 12 -30.83 -3.12 20.36
C PRO A 12 -32.28 -3.13 20.85
N LYS A 13 -33.18 -2.43 20.14
CA LYS A 13 -34.59 -2.38 20.49
C LYS A 13 -35.23 -3.76 20.33
N GLU A 14 -34.98 -4.44 19.22
CA GLU A 14 -35.50 -5.79 18.98
C GLU A 14 -34.94 -6.79 20.01
N VAL A 15 -33.65 -6.68 20.35
CA VAL A 15 -33.03 -7.48 21.42
C VAL A 15 -33.76 -7.25 22.74
N HIS A 16 -34.06 -5.99 23.11
CA HIS A 16 -34.73 -5.65 24.37
C HIS A 16 -36.19 -6.11 24.39
N ASP A 17 -36.94 -5.87 23.32
CA ASP A 17 -38.34 -6.29 23.16
C ASP A 17 -38.48 -7.83 23.25
N ALA A 18 -37.44 -8.58 22.87
CA ALA A 18 -37.38 -10.04 22.96
C ALA A 18 -36.86 -10.59 24.31
N GLY A 19 -36.73 -9.75 25.33
CA GLY A 19 -36.30 -10.16 26.68
C GLY A 19 -34.80 -9.95 26.97
N GLY A 20 -34.07 -9.26 26.09
CA GLY A 20 -32.69 -8.86 26.30
C GLY A 20 -31.66 -9.98 26.11
N ILE A 21 -30.44 -9.71 26.57
CA ILE A 21 -29.31 -10.64 26.48
C ILE A 21 -29.31 -11.55 27.71
N SER A 22 -29.65 -12.82 27.49
CA SER A 22 -29.59 -13.84 28.53
C SER A 22 -28.20 -14.49 28.61
N VAL A 23 -27.83 -15.05 29.76
CA VAL A 23 -26.60 -15.88 29.93
C VAL A 23 -26.75 -17.28 29.29
N GLY A 24 -27.74 -17.47 28.43
CA GLY A 24 -27.99 -18.73 27.71
C GLY A 24 -26.89 -19.06 26.70
N ASP A 25 -26.82 -20.34 26.34
CA ASP A 25 -25.74 -20.90 25.51
C ASP A 25 -25.59 -20.21 24.14
N ARG A 26 -26.69 -19.69 23.58
CA ARG A 26 -26.68 -19.01 22.27
C ARG A 26 -25.97 -17.65 22.30
N TRP A 27 -26.15 -16.87 23.36
CA TRP A 27 -25.46 -15.58 23.51
C TRP A 27 -23.99 -15.77 23.86
N LYS A 28 -23.66 -16.78 24.68
CA LYS A 28 -22.28 -17.21 24.90
C LYS A 28 -21.61 -17.68 23.61
N ALA A 29 -22.32 -18.44 22.79
CA ALA A 29 -21.84 -18.88 21.48
C ALA A 29 -21.55 -17.70 20.54
N LEU A 30 -22.40 -16.67 20.51
CA LEU A 30 -22.15 -15.44 19.76
C LEU A 30 -20.91 -14.69 20.28
N ALA A 31 -20.83 -14.48 21.60
CA ALA A 31 -19.69 -13.83 22.26
C ALA A 31 -18.37 -14.53 21.92
N ASN A 32 -18.33 -15.86 22.04
CA ASN A 32 -17.17 -16.67 21.70
C ASN A 32 -16.81 -16.59 20.21
N ALA A 33 -17.81 -16.66 19.32
CA ALA A 33 -17.58 -16.56 17.88
C ALA A 33 -17.02 -15.19 17.47
N LEU A 34 -17.44 -14.12 18.14
CA LEU A 34 -16.93 -12.77 17.90
C LEU A 34 -15.63 -12.47 18.64
N ASN A 35 -15.18 -13.38 19.53
CA ASN A 35 -14.08 -13.14 20.46
C ASN A 35 -14.27 -11.86 21.30
N ILE A 36 -15.51 -11.61 21.74
CA ILE A 36 -15.89 -10.49 22.61
C ILE A 36 -16.48 -11.07 23.89
N PRO A 37 -15.97 -10.72 25.09
CA PRO A 37 -16.58 -11.14 26.35
C PRO A 37 -18.07 -10.80 26.43
N LEU A 38 -18.89 -11.70 26.98
CA LEU A 38 -20.35 -11.56 26.97
C LEU A 38 -20.85 -10.28 27.67
N ASP A 39 -20.18 -9.89 28.75
CA ASP A 39 -20.42 -8.64 29.47
C ASP A 39 -20.16 -7.41 28.59
N GLN A 40 -19.05 -7.40 27.83
CA GLN A 40 -18.73 -6.33 26.90
C GLN A 40 -19.71 -6.28 25.72
N LEU A 41 -20.09 -7.44 25.17
CA LEU A 41 -21.09 -7.53 24.12
C LEU A 41 -22.44 -6.98 24.62
N SER A 42 -22.82 -7.34 25.85
CA SER A 42 -24.05 -6.86 26.49
C SER A 42 -24.02 -5.36 26.72
N ALA A 43 -22.93 -4.82 27.27
CA ALA A 43 -22.75 -3.39 27.47
C ALA A 43 -22.81 -2.63 26.14
N ARG A 44 -22.19 -3.15 25.07
CA ARG A 44 -22.18 -2.53 23.75
C ARG A 44 -23.59 -2.44 23.14
N ILE A 45 -24.39 -3.50 23.22
CA ILE A 45 -25.77 -3.50 22.71
C ILE A 45 -26.66 -2.60 23.58
N ASN A 46 -26.51 -2.67 24.91
CA ASN A 46 -27.32 -1.90 25.86
C ASN A 46 -26.91 -0.43 25.99
N ALA A 47 -25.83 0.01 25.36
CA ALA A 47 -25.40 1.41 25.36
C ALA A 47 -26.46 2.37 24.78
N ASN A 48 -27.29 1.88 23.85
CA ASN A 48 -28.45 2.60 23.35
C ASN A 48 -29.64 1.62 23.14
N PRO A 49 -30.45 1.35 24.17
CA PRO A 49 -31.52 0.34 24.11
C PRO A 49 -32.65 0.69 23.12
N LYS A 50 -32.78 1.97 22.75
CA LYS A 50 -33.73 2.44 21.73
C LYS A 50 -33.11 2.50 20.33
N GLY A 51 -31.81 2.22 20.22
CA GLY A 51 -31.08 2.17 18.97
C GLY A 51 -31.64 1.08 18.07
N ARG A 52 -31.53 1.30 16.76
CA ARG A 52 -32.01 0.37 15.71
C ARG A 52 -30.87 -0.28 14.94
N PHE A 53 -29.64 0.09 15.24
CA PHE A 53 -28.47 -0.40 14.52
C PHE A 53 -27.19 -0.22 15.35
N ILE A 54 -26.40 -1.29 15.47
CA ILE A 54 -25.02 -1.24 15.93
C ILE A 54 -24.23 -2.38 15.30
N TYR A 55 -23.05 -2.09 14.73
CA TYR A 55 -22.14 -3.14 14.28
C TYR A 55 -21.59 -3.91 15.47
N LEU A 56 -21.59 -5.24 15.39
CA LEU A 56 -20.92 -6.11 16.34
C LEU A 56 -19.57 -6.55 15.78
N ALA A 57 -19.55 -6.98 14.52
CA ALA A 57 -18.35 -7.32 13.76
C ALA A 57 -18.54 -7.01 12.28
N ARG A 58 -17.44 -6.71 11.58
CA ARG A 58 -17.44 -6.38 10.14
C ARG A 58 -16.55 -7.34 9.37
N GLN A 59 -16.83 -7.51 8.08
CA GLN A 59 -16.05 -8.34 7.17
C GLN A 59 -15.73 -9.75 7.70
N VAL A 60 -16.70 -10.40 8.36
CA VAL A 60 -16.55 -11.78 8.85
C VAL A 60 -16.62 -12.80 7.70
N ASN A 61 -15.89 -13.90 7.86
CA ASN A 61 -15.89 -15.01 6.91
C ASN A 61 -17.31 -15.63 6.82
N PRO A 62 -17.82 -15.96 5.60
CA PRO A 62 -19.05 -16.71 5.39
C PRO A 62 -19.37 -17.82 6.39
N ASP A 63 -18.40 -18.67 6.76
CA ASP A 63 -18.63 -19.79 7.69
C ASP A 63 -19.08 -19.31 9.08
N MET A 64 -18.43 -18.26 9.59
CA MET A 64 -18.78 -17.64 10.87
C MET A 64 -20.15 -16.97 10.78
N ALA A 65 -20.43 -16.31 9.66
CA ALA A 65 -21.72 -15.67 9.45
C ALA A 65 -22.87 -16.68 9.41
N ASP A 66 -22.68 -17.81 8.73
CA ASP A 66 -23.66 -18.89 8.65
C ASP A 66 -23.85 -19.60 9.99
N TYR A 67 -22.78 -19.77 10.77
CA TYR A 67 -22.87 -20.24 12.16
C TYR A 67 -23.73 -19.29 13.02
N ILE A 68 -23.45 -17.98 12.96
CA ILE A 68 -24.19 -16.97 13.74
C ILE A 68 -25.66 -16.87 13.29
N LYS A 69 -25.94 -17.01 11.99
CA LYS A 69 -27.30 -17.10 11.46
C LYS A 69 -28.09 -18.25 12.08
N LYS A 70 -27.45 -19.40 12.29
CA LYS A 70 -28.07 -20.60 12.88
C LYS A 70 -28.40 -20.44 14.37
N LEU A 71 -27.78 -19.49 15.08
CA LEU A 71 -28.10 -19.19 16.48
C LEU A 71 -29.51 -18.61 16.65
N LYS A 72 -30.11 -18.03 15.59
CA LYS A 72 -31.47 -17.47 15.58
C LYS A 72 -31.71 -16.56 16.79
N LEU A 73 -30.76 -15.66 17.03
CA LEU A 73 -30.84 -14.67 18.11
C LEU A 73 -31.72 -13.50 17.66
N PRO A 74 -32.72 -13.10 18.46
CA PRO A 74 -33.57 -11.96 18.12
C PRO A 74 -32.73 -10.68 18.06
N GLY A 75 -33.02 -9.82 17.08
CA GLY A 75 -32.29 -8.57 16.88
C GLY A 75 -30.87 -8.71 16.36
N ILE A 76 -30.37 -9.92 16.05
CA ILE A 76 -29.06 -10.12 15.42
C ILE A 76 -29.24 -10.39 13.93
N HIS A 77 -28.62 -9.56 13.12
CA HIS A 77 -28.81 -9.53 11.68
C HIS A 77 -27.47 -9.58 10.94
N LEU A 78 -27.52 -10.08 9.72
CA LEU A 78 -26.39 -10.13 8.80
C LEU A 78 -26.59 -9.10 7.70
N ARG A 79 -25.51 -8.44 7.30
CA ARG A 79 -25.47 -7.52 6.17
C ARG A 79 -24.38 -7.97 5.21
N GLU A 80 -24.70 -8.09 3.93
CA GLU A 80 -23.70 -8.38 2.90
C GLU A 80 -22.72 -7.19 2.81
N GLU A 81 -21.43 -7.50 2.77
CA GLU A 81 -20.32 -6.57 2.59
C GLU A 81 -19.32 -7.16 1.59
N SER A 82 -18.35 -6.35 1.17
CA SER A 82 -17.18 -6.81 0.43
C SER A 82 -15.92 -6.44 1.17
N ARG A 83 -14.89 -7.26 1.00
CA ARG A 83 -13.54 -6.98 1.49
C ARG A 83 -12.54 -7.15 0.35
N ARG A 84 -11.48 -6.34 0.34
CA ARG A 84 -10.34 -6.58 -0.56
C ARG A 84 -9.49 -7.75 -0.08
N TYR A 85 -9.16 -8.62 -1.02
CA TYR A 85 -8.19 -9.69 -0.90
C TYR A 85 -7.05 -9.48 -1.91
N TYR A 86 -5.82 -9.70 -1.47
CA TYR A 86 -4.59 -9.46 -2.24
C TYR A 86 -3.88 -10.80 -2.46
N PRO A 87 -4.08 -11.48 -3.62
CA PRO A 87 -3.55 -12.82 -3.84
C PRO A 87 -2.03 -12.92 -3.73
N SER A 88 -1.31 -11.94 -4.29
CA SER A 88 0.16 -11.90 -4.28
C SER A 88 0.72 -11.38 -2.94
N GLY A 89 -0.14 -11.03 -1.97
CA GLY A 89 0.23 -10.71 -0.60
C GLY A 89 1.38 -9.68 -0.49
N GLU A 90 2.44 -10.08 0.21
CA GLU A 90 3.62 -9.25 0.48
C GLU A 90 4.44 -8.87 -0.77
N VAL A 91 4.33 -9.64 -1.86
CA VAL A 91 5.08 -9.43 -3.10
C VAL A 91 4.72 -8.09 -3.76
N THR A 92 3.47 -7.66 -3.59
CA THR A 92 2.90 -6.47 -4.23
C THR A 92 2.37 -5.45 -3.21
N ALA A 93 2.65 -5.62 -1.93
CA ALA A 93 1.97 -4.90 -0.85
C ALA A 93 2.11 -3.38 -0.94
N HIS A 94 3.32 -2.84 -1.13
CA HIS A 94 3.53 -1.39 -1.25
C HIS A 94 2.98 -0.81 -2.56
N LEU A 95 2.93 -1.64 -3.60
CA LEU A 95 2.49 -1.24 -4.92
C LEU A 95 0.98 -1.12 -4.96
N ILE A 96 0.28 -2.20 -4.64
CA ILE A 96 -1.18 -2.23 -4.63
C ILE A 96 -1.71 -1.41 -3.45
N GLY A 97 -1.04 -1.49 -2.30
CA GLY A 97 -1.51 -0.91 -1.06
C GLY A 97 -2.63 -1.74 -0.44
N PHE A 98 -3.48 -1.08 0.33
CA PHE A 98 -4.64 -1.71 0.96
C PHE A 98 -5.80 -0.72 1.15
N THR A 99 -6.98 -1.28 1.46
CA THR A 99 -8.19 -0.54 1.81
C THR A 99 -8.53 -0.67 3.30
N ASN A 100 -9.28 0.27 3.85
CA ASN A 100 -9.86 0.15 5.18
C ASN A 100 -11.12 -0.76 5.19
N VAL A 101 -11.76 -0.88 6.36
CA VAL A 101 -13.00 -1.66 6.54
C VAL A 101 -14.20 -1.10 5.77
N ASP A 102 -14.13 0.16 5.35
CA ASP A 102 -15.12 0.85 4.52
C ASP A 102 -14.79 0.75 3.02
N SER A 103 -13.81 -0.08 2.66
CA SER A 103 -13.34 -0.28 1.27
C SER A 103 -12.72 0.96 0.62
N GLN A 104 -12.31 1.96 1.39
CA GLN A 104 -11.58 3.12 0.90
C GLN A 104 -10.09 2.80 0.80
N GLY A 105 -9.47 3.13 -0.32
CA GLY A 105 -8.03 3.00 -0.55
C GLY A 105 -7.20 3.89 0.37
N ILE A 106 -6.28 3.29 1.11
CA ILE A 106 -5.45 3.98 2.12
C ILE A 106 -4.02 4.19 1.63
N GLU A 107 -3.46 3.20 0.93
CA GLU A 107 -2.10 3.23 0.39
C GLU A 107 -2.04 2.77 -1.07
N GLY A 108 -0.90 3.05 -1.71
CA GLY A 108 -0.56 2.52 -3.04
C GLY A 108 -1.55 2.87 -4.15
N VAL A 109 -1.73 1.92 -5.07
CA VAL A 109 -2.70 2.00 -6.17
C VAL A 109 -4.14 2.12 -5.65
N GLU A 110 -4.52 1.39 -4.60
CA GLU A 110 -5.87 1.46 -4.03
C GLU A 110 -6.20 2.90 -3.63
N LYS A 111 -5.26 3.64 -3.01
CA LYS A 111 -5.44 5.06 -2.69
C LYS A 111 -5.45 5.96 -3.92
N SER A 112 -4.46 5.79 -4.80
CA SER A 112 -4.24 6.69 -5.94
C SER A 112 -5.39 6.62 -6.94
N PHE A 113 -6.02 5.45 -7.06
CA PHE A 113 -7.12 5.17 -7.97
C PHE A 113 -8.43 4.87 -7.23
N ASP A 114 -8.57 5.27 -5.95
CA ASP A 114 -9.74 4.95 -5.12
C ASP A 114 -11.06 5.31 -5.81
N LYS A 115 -11.17 6.53 -6.35
CA LYS A 115 -12.35 6.98 -7.10
C LYS A 115 -12.64 6.15 -8.35
N TRP A 116 -11.61 5.69 -9.05
CA TRP A 116 -11.75 4.85 -10.25
C TRP A 116 -12.22 3.44 -9.89
N LEU A 117 -11.70 2.91 -8.77
CA LEU A 117 -11.93 1.55 -8.30
C LEU A 117 -13.24 1.38 -7.50
N THR A 118 -13.76 2.46 -6.92
CA THR A 118 -15.01 2.44 -6.13
C THR A 118 -16.23 2.90 -6.93
N GLY A 119 -16.02 3.65 -8.02
CA GLY A 119 -17.12 4.28 -8.75
C GLY A 119 -17.78 5.38 -7.92
N GLN A 120 -19.08 5.61 -8.15
CA GLN A 120 -19.87 6.50 -7.30
C GLN A 120 -21.09 5.74 -6.77
N PRO A 121 -21.32 5.71 -5.44
CA PRO A 121 -22.50 5.07 -4.91
C PRO A 121 -23.76 5.79 -5.39
N GLY A 122 -24.78 5.00 -5.72
CA GLY A 122 -26.12 5.53 -5.93
C GLY A 122 -26.73 5.98 -4.60
N GLU A 123 -27.72 6.84 -4.66
CA GLU A 123 -28.45 7.30 -3.48
C GLU A 123 -29.92 6.92 -3.62
N ARG A 124 -30.56 6.43 -2.55
CA ARG A 124 -31.99 6.14 -2.54
C ARG A 124 -32.63 6.73 -1.30
N ILE A 125 -33.60 7.62 -1.49
CA ILE A 125 -34.40 8.17 -0.41
C ILE A 125 -35.64 7.29 -0.26
N VAL A 126 -35.79 6.68 0.92
CA VAL A 126 -36.92 5.78 1.23
C VAL A 126 -37.74 6.32 2.39
N ARG A 127 -39.07 6.20 2.30
CA ARG A 127 -39.98 6.43 3.42
C ARG A 127 -40.12 5.12 4.20
N LYS A 128 -39.97 5.20 5.53
CA LYS A 128 -40.07 4.05 6.44
C LYS A 128 -41.27 4.22 7.37
N ASP A 129 -41.92 3.12 7.76
CA ASP A 129 -42.95 3.13 8.80
C ASP A 129 -42.36 3.21 10.22
N ARG A 130 -43.21 3.30 11.26
CA ARG A 130 -42.78 3.31 12.68
C ARG A 130 -42.00 2.06 13.11
N TYR A 131 -42.08 0.99 12.32
CA TYR A 131 -41.38 -0.27 12.53
C TYR A 131 -40.10 -0.38 11.70
N GLY A 132 -39.75 0.64 10.91
CA GLY A 132 -38.53 0.71 10.11
C GLY A 132 -38.63 0.02 8.74
N ARG A 133 -39.80 -0.49 8.36
CA ARG A 133 -40.03 -1.13 7.06
C ARG A 133 -40.13 -0.06 5.98
N VAL A 134 -39.49 -0.30 4.84
CA VAL A 134 -39.58 0.60 3.67
C VAL A 134 -40.99 0.49 3.08
N ILE A 135 -41.69 1.61 2.99
CA ILE A 135 -43.06 1.69 2.48
C ILE A 135 -43.14 2.43 1.14
N GLU A 136 -42.14 3.23 0.79
CA GLU A 136 -42.11 4.01 -0.45
C GLU A 136 -40.69 4.43 -0.82
N ASP A 137 -40.40 4.52 -2.12
CA ASP A 137 -39.18 5.10 -2.67
C ASP A 137 -39.45 6.49 -3.21
N ILE A 138 -38.84 7.50 -2.59
CA ILE A 138 -39.06 8.91 -2.90
C ILE A 138 -38.21 9.33 -4.10
N SER A 139 -36.95 8.91 -4.12
CA SER A 139 -36.03 9.18 -5.23
C SER A 139 -34.89 8.17 -5.24
N SER A 140 -34.29 7.98 -6.41
CA SER A 140 -33.11 7.15 -6.62
C SER A 140 -32.17 7.83 -7.61
N THR A 141 -30.89 7.88 -7.27
CA THR A 141 -29.78 8.21 -8.16
C THR A 141 -29.01 6.92 -8.41
N ASP A 142 -28.80 6.57 -9.67
CA ASP A 142 -28.10 5.34 -10.02
C ASP A 142 -26.60 5.41 -9.66
N SER A 143 -26.05 4.28 -9.25
CA SER A 143 -24.61 4.14 -8.97
C SER A 143 -23.79 4.16 -10.26
N GLN A 144 -22.64 4.83 -10.25
CA GLN A 144 -21.63 4.66 -11.30
C GLN A 144 -20.78 3.43 -10.98
N ALA A 145 -20.64 2.54 -11.96
CA ALA A 145 -19.91 1.29 -11.79
C ALA A 145 -18.42 1.53 -11.54
N ALA A 146 -17.83 0.69 -10.70
CA ALA A 146 -16.38 0.60 -10.55
C ALA A 146 -15.74 0.18 -11.88
N HIS A 147 -14.55 0.71 -12.15
CA HIS A 147 -13.77 0.35 -13.33
C HIS A 147 -12.61 -0.59 -12.97
N ASN A 148 -12.27 -1.47 -13.91
CA ASN A 148 -11.06 -2.26 -13.81
C ASN A 148 -9.83 -1.38 -14.07
N LEU A 149 -8.71 -1.74 -13.43
CA LEU A 149 -7.41 -1.10 -13.63
C LEU A 149 -6.40 -2.19 -13.97
N ALA A 150 -5.79 -2.10 -15.14
CA ALA A 150 -4.62 -2.88 -15.51
C ALA A 150 -3.36 -2.07 -15.17
N LEU A 151 -2.43 -2.69 -14.44
CA LEU A 151 -1.16 -2.07 -14.10
C LEU A 151 -0.11 -2.45 -15.14
N SER A 152 0.94 -1.65 -15.25
CA SER A 152 2.13 -1.93 -16.07
C SER A 152 3.01 -3.06 -15.50
N ILE A 153 2.66 -3.61 -14.35
CA ILE A 153 3.46 -4.56 -13.60
C ILE A 153 3.34 -5.96 -14.20
N ASP A 154 4.47 -6.54 -14.57
CA ASP A 154 4.55 -7.97 -14.90
C ASP A 154 4.71 -8.74 -13.58
N GLU A 155 3.70 -9.54 -13.23
CA GLU A 155 3.67 -10.30 -11.98
C GLU A 155 4.89 -11.24 -11.82
N ARG A 156 5.42 -11.79 -12.93
CA ARG A 156 6.58 -12.69 -12.88
C ARG A 156 7.85 -11.92 -12.59
N LEU A 157 8.02 -10.75 -13.21
CA LEU A 157 9.16 -9.87 -12.95
C LEU A 157 9.08 -9.31 -11.52
N GLN A 158 7.90 -8.92 -11.07
CA GLN A 158 7.66 -8.48 -9.70
C GLN A 158 8.05 -9.56 -8.68
N ALA A 159 7.60 -10.80 -8.86
CA ALA A 159 7.94 -11.90 -7.97
C ALA A 159 9.45 -12.19 -7.96
N LEU A 160 10.10 -12.13 -9.12
CA LEU A 160 11.55 -12.29 -9.23
C LEU A 160 12.31 -11.17 -8.49
N VAL A 161 11.98 -9.92 -8.77
CA VAL A 161 12.62 -8.75 -8.14
C VAL A 161 12.40 -8.77 -6.63
N TYR A 162 11.20 -9.06 -6.16
CA TYR A 162 10.89 -9.20 -4.73
C TYR A 162 11.75 -10.26 -4.05
N ARG A 163 11.86 -11.45 -4.67
CA ARG A 163 12.67 -12.56 -4.13
C ARG A 163 14.14 -12.18 -4.04
N GLU A 164 14.72 -11.69 -5.14
CA GLU A 164 16.15 -11.37 -5.17
C GLU A 164 16.51 -10.19 -4.25
N LEU A 165 15.63 -9.19 -4.15
CA LEU A 165 15.80 -8.09 -3.20
C LEU A 165 15.83 -8.58 -1.75
N ASN A 166 14.86 -9.42 -1.36
CA ASN A 166 14.83 -9.98 -0.01
C ASN A 166 16.03 -10.88 0.29
N ASN A 167 16.43 -11.70 -0.67
CA ASN A 167 17.66 -12.51 -0.56
C ASN A 167 18.89 -11.62 -0.34
N ALA A 168 19.02 -10.54 -1.11
CA ALA A 168 20.14 -9.61 -0.99
C ALA A 168 20.14 -8.86 0.35
N VAL A 169 18.97 -8.38 0.82
CA VAL A 169 18.85 -7.70 2.11
C VAL A 169 19.21 -8.65 3.26
N ALA A 170 18.67 -9.87 3.25
CA ALA A 170 18.96 -10.87 4.27
C ALA A 170 20.43 -11.30 4.27
N PHE A 171 21.00 -11.60 3.09
CA PHE A 171 22.39 -12.02 2.95
C PHE A 171 23.37 -10.95 3.45
N ASN A 172 23.11 -9.68 3.14
CA ASN A 172 23.96 -8.56 3.55
C ASN A 172 23.63 -8.02 4.95
N LYS A 173 22.60 -8.56 5.63
CA LYS A 173 22.07 -8.02 6.89
C LYS A 173 21.76 -6.52 6.80
N ALA A 174 21.26 -6.09 5.64
CA ALA A 174 20.87 -4.71 5.43
C ALA A 174 19.59 -4.40 6.20
N GLU A 175 19.42 -3.13 6.59
CA GLU A 175 18.20 -2.67 7.27
C GLU A 175 16.99 -2.68 6.33
N SER A 176 17.21 -2.28 5.07
CA SER A 176 16.17 -2.22 4.05
C SER A 176 16.77 -2.27 2.65
N GLY A 177 15.91 -2.40 1.64
CA GLY A 177 16.27 -2.33 0.22
C GLY A 177 15.08 -1.94 -0.64
N SER A 178 15.36 -1.39 -1.82
CA SER A 178 14.36 -1.03 -2.83
C SER A 178 14.88 -1.42 -4.21
N ALA A 179 13.99 -1.88 -5.08
CA ALA A 179 14.33 -2.21 -6.47
C ALA A 179 13.20 -1.81 -7.41
N VAL A 180 13.57 -1.21 -8.54
CA VAL A 180 12.64 -0.78 -9.60
C VAL A 180 13.14 -1.29 -10.93
N LEU A 181 12.25 -1.89 -11.71
CA LEU A 181 12.49 -2.29 -13.08
C LEU A 181 11.60 -1.45 -13.99
N VAL A 182 12.20 -0.82 -15.00
CA VAL A 182 11.53 0.10 -15.93
C VAL A 182 11.79 -0.36 -17.36
N ASP A 183 10.76 -0.36 -18.19
CA ASP A 183 10.93 -0.47 -19.64
C ASP A 183 11.47 0.86 -20.19
N VAL A 184 12.64 0.83 -20.79
CA VAL A 184 13.33 2.04 -21.28
C VAL A 184 12.67 2.66 -22.52
N ASN A 185 11.85 1.90 -23.25
CA ASN A 185 11.17 2.37 -24.46
C ASN A 185 9.81 3.00 -24.12
N THR A 186 9.08 2.42 -23.17
CA THR A 186 7.73 2.89 -22.81
C THR A 186 7.70 3.76 -21.55
N GLY A 187 8.73 3.68 -20.71
CA GLY A 187 8.77 4.33 -19.39
C GLY A 187 7.92 3.62 -18.34
N GLU A 188 7.32 2.48 -18.66
CA GLU A 188 6.49 1.71 -17.75
C GLU A 188 7.31 1.09 -16.62
N VAL A 189 6.79 1.14 -15.40
CA VAL A 189 7.34 0.39 -14.28
C VAL A 189 6.84 -1.05 -14.38
N LEU A 190 7.75 -1.98 -14.63
CA LEU A 190 7.47 -3.41 -14.78
C LEU A 190 7.48 -4.14 -13.44
N ALA A 191 8.29 -3.65 -12.48
CA ALA A 191 8.34 -4.14 -11.11
C ALA A 191 8.83 -3.05 -10.16
N MET A 192 8.29 -3.05 -8.94
CA MET A 192 8.72 -2.19 -7.84
C MET A 192 8.56 -2.93 -6.52
N ALA A 193 9.66 -3.19 -5.83
CA ALA A 193 9.66 -3.95 -4.58
C ALA A 193 10.45 -3.21 -3.49
N ASN A 194 10.02 -3.37 -2.25
CA ASN A 194 10.73 -2.91 -1.07
C ASN A 194 10.91 -4.08 -0.09
N SER A 195 11.97 -4.01 0.70
CA SER A 195 12.23 -4.90 1.83
C SER A 195 12.60 -4.05 3.04
N PRO A 196 12.02 -4.25 4.24
CA PRO A 196 10.98 -5.24 4.55
C PRO A 196 9.63 -4.94 3.88
N SER A 197 8.79 -5.99 3.74
CA SER A 197 7.40 -5.90 3.27
C SER A 197 6.41 -6.35 4.34
N TYR A 198 5.13 -6.39 4.00
CA TYR A 198 4.03 -6.75 4.90
C TYR A 198 2.92 -7.49 4.16
N ASN A 199 2.11 -8.26 4.88
CA ASN A 199 0.94 -8.92 4.28
C ASN A 199 -0.29 -7.99 4.35
N PRO A 200 -0.78 -7.43 3.22
CA PRO A 200 -1.93 -6.53 3.21
C PRO A 200 -3.25 -7.23 3.57
N ASN A 201 -3.29 -8.57 3.60
CA ASN A 201 -4.45 -9.33 4.08
C ASN A 201 -4.49 -9.45 5.61
N ASN A 202 -3.38 -9.16 6.32
CA ASN A 202 -3.32 -9.16 7.77
C ASN A 202 -2.33 -8.10 8.27
N LEU A 203 -2.87 -6.92 8.60
CA LEU A 203 -2.10 -5.79 9.11
C LEU A 203 -1.88 -5.83 10.62
N SER A 204 -2.44 -6.81 11.33
CA SER A 204 -2.33 -6.91 12.78
C SER A 204 -0.87 -7.10 13.19
N GLY A 205 -0.35 -6.16 14.00
CA GLY A 205 1.05 -6.19 14.44
C GLY A 205 2.08 -5.81 13.38
N THR A 206 1.66 -5.36 12.20
CA THR A 206 2.60 -4.87 11.17
C THR A 206 3.23 -3.54 11.60
N PRO A 207 4.57 -3.43 11.66
CA PRO A 207 5.23 -2.16 11.94
C PRO A 207 5.02 -1.13 10.82
N LYS A 208 4.83 0.15 11.17
CA LYS A 208 4.67 1.23 10.18
C LYS A 208 5.83 1.32 9.20
N GLU A 209 7.06 1.07 9.66
CA GLU A 209 8.26 1.06 8.81
C GLU A 209 8.24 -0.02 7.72
N ALA A 210 7.53 -1.14 7.94
CA ALA A 210 7.36 -2.17 6.93
C ALA A 210 6.29 -1.79 5.89
N MET A 211 5.35 -0.91 6.25
CA MET A 211 4.30 -0.43 5.35
C MET A 211 4.77 0.69 4.41
N ARG A 212 5.91 1.30 4.71
CA ARG A 212 6.47 2.42 3.96
C ARG A 212 6.95 2.00 2.57
N ASN A 213 6.44 2.66 1.53
CA ASN A 213 6.91 2.45 0.16
C ASN A 213 8.20 3.25 -0.09
N ARG A 214 9.33 2.70 0.35
CA ARG A 214 10.65 3.36 0.33
C ARG A 214 11.06 3.84 -1.05
N THR A 215 10.72 3.09 -2.09
CA THR A 215 10.99 3.46 -3.49
C THR A 215 10.46 4.85 -3.84
N ILE A 216 9.29 5.22 -3.31
CA ILE A 216 8.62 6.50 -3.63
C ILE A 216 8.88 7.55 -2.54
N THR A 217 8.98 7.14 -1.28
CA THR A 217 9.02 8.08 -0.14
C THR A 217 10.42 8.45 0.33
N ASP A 218 11.44 7.62 0.08
CA ASP A 218 12.75 7.79 0.68
C ASP A 218 13.66 8.57 -0.27
N VAL A 219 14.13 9.72 0.21
CA VAL A 219 15.12 10.52 -0.51
C VAL A 219 16.51 10.18 0.01
N PHE A 220 17.45 9.96 -0.89
CA PHE A 220 18.85 9.73 -0.57
C PHE A 220 19.75 10.43 -1.60
N GLU A 221 20.97 10.73 -1.20
CA GLU A 221 21.97 11.25 -2.14
C GLU A 221 22.37 10.14 -3.12
N PRO A 222 22.18 10.33 -4.44
CA PRO A 222 22.40 9.26 -5.42
C PRO A 222 23.90 8.94 -5.62
N GLY A 223 24.79 9.78 -5.07
CA GLY A 223 26.23 9.58 -5.08
C GLY A 223 26.77 9.42 -6.51
N SER A 224 27.52 8.34 -6.75
CA SER A 224 28.19 8.15 -8.04
C SER A 224 27.26 7.75 -9.19
N THR A 225 26.00 7.41 -8.92
CA THR A 225 25.05 6.97 -9.96
C THR A 225 24.64 8.10 -10.91
N VAL A 226 24.81 9.37 -10.53
CA VAL A 226 24.52 10.53 -11.41
C VAL A 226 25.69 10.91 -12.32
N LYS A 227 26.90 10.37 -12.10
CA LYS A 227 28.09 10.70 -12.90
C LYS A 227 27.92 10.53 -14.41
N PRO A 228 27.23 9.48 -14.92
CA PRO A 228 26.96 9.37 -16.35
C PRO A 228 26.23 10.57 -16.94
N MET A 229 25.34 11.24 -16.20
CA MET A 229 24.62 12.43 -16.68
C MET A 229 25.58 13.62 -16.88
N VAL A 230 26.55 13.79 -15.98
CA VAL A 230 27.57 14.85 -16.10
C VAL A 230 28.47 14.58 -17.30
N VAL A 231 28.93 13.34 -17.46
CA VAL A 231 29.76 12.93 -18.62
C VAL A 231 29.00 13.11 -19.93
N MET A 232 27.73 12.68 -19.98
CA MET A 232 26.85 12.86 -21.14
C MET A 232 26.71 14.35 -21.50
N THR A 233 26.48 15.21 -20.52
CA THR A 233 26.34 16.66 -20.76
C THR A 233 27.64 17.28 -21.26
N ALA A 234 28.79 16.86 -20.70
CA ALA A 234 30.10 17.35 -21.13
C ALA A 234 30.43 16.93 -22.58
N LEU A 235 30.08 15.71 -22.97
CA LEU A 235 30.17 15.23 -24.35
C LEU A 235 29.23 16.02 -25.28
N GLN A 236 27.97 16.20 -24.88
CA GLN A 236 26.96 16.92 -25.67
C GLN A 236 27.35 18.38 -25.91
N ARG A 237 27.98 19.03 -24.93
CA ARG A 237 28.47 20.41 -25.03
C ARG A 237 29.84 20.52 -25.72
N GLY A 238 30.44 19.39 -26.14
CA GLY A 238 31.75 19.37 -26.79
C GLY A 238 32.91 19.79 -25.89
N VAL A 239 32.72 19.79 -24.56
CA VAL A 239 33.78 20.10 -23.58
C VAL A 239 34.87 19.02 -23.60
N VAL A 240 34.46 17.79 -23.89
CA VAL A 240 35.35 16.62 -24.06
C VAL A 240 34.89 15.78 -25.25
N ARG A 241 35.77 14.89 -25.72
CA ARG A 241 35.49 13.86 -26.72
C ARG A 241 35.58 12.48 -26.06
N GLU A 242 35.05 11.45 -26.71
CA GLU A 242 35.00 10.08 -26.19
C GLU A 242 36.37 9.55 -25.74
N ASN A 243 37.44 9.91 -26.48
CA ASN A 243 38.81 9.50 -26.22
C ASN A 243 39.62 10.52 -25.38
N SER A 244 38.97 11.53 -24.79
CA SER A 244 39.65 12.49 -23.91
C SER A 244 40.21 11.82 -22.66
N VAL A 245 41.42 12.22 -22.29
CA VAL A 245 42.10 11.84 -21.06
C VAL A 245 42.07 13.03 -20.11
N LEU A 246 41.63 12.79 -18.88
CA LEU A 246 41.48 13.78 -17.83
C LEU A 246 42.53 13.57 -16.76
N ASN A 247 43.21 14.64 -16.36
CA ASN A 247 44.01 14.62 -15.14
C ASN A 247 43.10 14.44 -13.92
N THR A 248 43.35 13.41 -13.12
CA THR A 248 42.55 13.07 -11.93
C THR A 248 43.32 13.22 -10.63
N ILE A 249 44.38 14.03 -10.62
CA ILE A 249 45.08 14.42 -9.40
C ILE A 249 44.14 15.25 -8.52
N PRO A 250 44.03 14.96 -7.21
CA PRO A 250 43.22 15.73 -6.27
C PRO A 250 43.51 17.23 -6.32
N TYR A 251 42.48 18.03 -6.11
CA TYR A 251 42.58 19.50 -6.12
C TYR A 251 41.62 20.11 -5.12
N ARG A 252 41.79 21.41 -4.82
CA ARG A 252 40.95 22.13 -3.87
C ARG A 252 40.07 23.16 -4.56
N ILE A 253 38.83 23.28 -4.09
CA ILE A 253 37.89 24.35 -4.44
C ILE A 253 37.34 24.92 -3.15
N ASN A 254 37.46 26.23 -2.93
CA ASN A 254 36.94 26.92 -1.75
C ASN A 254 37.28 26.19 -0.42
N GLY A 255 38.54 25.78 -0.28
CA GLY A 255 39.04 25.06 0.90
C GLY A 255 38.69 23.57 1.00
N HIS A 256 37.81 23.05 0.14
CA HIS A 256 37.44 21.64 0.12
C HIS A 256 38.29 20.85 -0.88
N GLU A 257 38.89 19.75 -0.43
CA GLU A 257 39.66 18.86 -1.29
C GLU A 257 38.74 17.85 -1.98
N ILE A 258 38.75 17.88 -3.31
CA ILE A 258 38.11 16.87 -4.15
C ILE A 258 39.13 15.77 -4.41
N LYS A 259 38.80 14.56 -3.97
CA LYS A 259 39.64 13.37 -4.12
C LYS A 259 38.82 12.13 -4.44
N ASP A 260 39.49 11.16 -5.04
CA ASP A 260 38.97 9.84 -5.33
C ASP A 260 39.29 8.87 -4.19
N VAL A 261 38.59 7.73 -4.15
CA VAL A 261 38.88 6.64 -3.21
C VAL A 261 40.27 6.05 -3.47
N ALA A 262 40.61 5.86 -4.75
CA ALA A 262 41.93 5.43 -5.19
C ALA A 262 42.59 6.52 -6.04
N ARG A 263 43.91 6.65 -5.94
CA ARG A 263 44.66 7.68 -6.67
C ARG A 263 44.96 7.23 -8.10
N TYR A 264 44.60 8.06 -9.06
CA TYR A 264 44.94 7.95 -10.47
C TYR A 264 45.50 9.29 -10.93
N SER A 265 46.60 9.30 -11.68
CA SER A 265 47.12 10.54 -12.27
C SER A 265 46.22 11.03 -13.40
N GLU A 266 45.77 10.10 -14.23
CA GLU A 266 44.94 10.37 -15.41
C GLU A 266 43.97 9.23 -15.67
N LEU A 267 42.79 9.55 -16.21
CA LEU A 267 41.78 8.58 -16.63
C LEU A 267 41.12 9.01 -17.93
N THR A 268 40.79 8.05 -18.79
CA THR A 268 39.85 8.27 -19.91
C THR A 268 38.44 8.52 -19.36
N LEU A 269 37.50 8.99 -20.19
CA LEU A 269 36.09 9.12 -19.78
C LEU A 269 35.49 7.79 -19.28
N THR A 270 35.79 6.69 -19.98
CA THR A 270 35.42 5.34 -19.51
C THR A 270 36.05 5.03 -18.15
N GLY A 271 37.33 5.37 -17.97
CA GLY A 271 38.05 5.20 -16.70
C GLY A 271 37.43 6.01 -15.56
N VAL A 272 36.98 7.23 -15.84
CA VAL A 272 36.29 8.08 -14.85
C VAL A 272 35.02 7.42 -14.34
N LEU A 273 34.22 6.81 -15.20
CA LEU A 273 33.02 6.08 -14.78
C LEU A 273 33.37 4.75 -14.10
N GLN A 274 34.29 3.96 -14.68
CA GLN A 274 34.68 2.65 -14.16
C GLN A 274 35.33 2.73 -12.77
N LYS A 275 36.15 3.76 -12.53
CA LYS A 275 36.80 4.00 -11.24
C LYS A 275 36.01 4.94 -10.34
N SER A 276 34.86 5.42 -10.83
CA SER A 276 34.01 6.37 -10.12
C SER A 276 34.80 7.59 -9.63
N SER A 277 35.59 8.22 -10.50
CA SER A 277 36.42 9.38 -10.16
C SER A 277 35.56 10.61 -9.88
N ASN A 278 35.57 11.09 -8.63
CA ASN A 278 34.99 12.38 -8.22
C ASN A 278 35.78 13.54 -8.83
N VAL A 279 37.11 13.42 -8.89
CA VAL A 279 37.99 14.45 -9.48
C VAL A 279 37.68 14.64 -10.96
N GLY A 280 37.61 13.54 -11.72
CA GLY A 280 37.33 13.58 -13.16
C GLY A 280 35.97 14.22 -13.45
N VAL A 281 34.92 13.77 -12.76
CA VAL A 281 33.56 14.31 -12.96
C VAL A 281 33.45 15.76 -12.51
N SER A 282 34.09 16.16 -11.41
CA SER A 282 34.03 17.55 -10.96
C SER A 282 34.77 18.49 -11.92
N LYS A 283 35.90 18.09 -12.50
CA LYS A 283 36.56 18.87 -13.55
C LYS A 283 35.70 19.03 -14.79
N LEU A 284 34.99 17.98 -15.22
CA LEU A 284 34.01 18.07 -16.31
C LEU A 284 32.90 19.07 -15.96
N ALA A 285 32.37 19.01 -14.74
CA ALA A 285 31.34 19.94 -14.28
C ALA A 285 31.80 21.40 -14.32
N LEU A 286 33.01 21.69 -13.83
CA LEU A 286 33.58 23.04 -13.80
C LEU A 286 33.97 23.58 -15.19
N ALA A 287 34.27 22.68 -16.12
CA ALA A 287 34.59 23.06 -17.50
C ALA A 287 33.33 23.38 -18.32
N MET A 288 32.14 23.04 -17.84
CA MET A 288 30.88 23.41 -18.47
C MET A 288 30.46 24.82 -18.06
N PRO A 289 29.93 25.64 -18.99
CA PRO A 289 29.35 26.94 -18.64
C PRO A 289 28.23 26.78 -17.61
N SER A 290 28.19 27.69 -16.63
CA SER A 290 27.01 27.85 -15.78
C SER A 290 25.81 28.14 -16.68
N SER A 291 24.80 27.27 -16.60
CA SER A 291 23.49 27.47 -17.24
C SER A 291 22.82 28.73 -16.74
#